data_AF-A0A8J7TYR6-F1
#
_entry.id   AF-A0A8J7TYR6-F1
#
_cell.length_a   1.000
_cell.length_b   1.000
_cell.length_c   1.000
_cell.angle_alpha   90.00
_cell.angle_beta   90.00
_cell.angle_gamma   90.00
#
_symmetry.space_group_name_H-M   'P 1'
#
loop_
_entity.id
_entity.type
_entity.pdbx_description
1 polymer ?
#
loop_
_entity_poly.entity_id
_entity_poly.type
_entity_poly.pdbx_seq_one_letter_code
_entity_poly.pdbx_strand_id
1 'polypeptide(L)'
;MRSKLLNDAGERTFALVYETGDEVIAGLTDFASQHRPRSAHFTAIGAFQDVVLAYFDWPTKKYQPLPLKEQVEVLTLAGDIAWGED
;
A
#
# COMPACT_ATOMS: atom_id res chain seq x y z
N MET A 1 6.30 2.19 30.32
CA MET A 1 6.50 2.52 28.89
C MET A 1 7.86 1.97 28.47
N ARG A 2 7.94 1.25 27.35
CA ARG A 2 9.20 0.77 26.75
C ARG A 2 9.17 1.13 25.26
N SER A 3 10.27 1.68 24.76
CA SER A 3 10.48 1.96 23.34
C SER A 3 11.78 1.30 22.88
N LYS A 4 11.85 1.00 21.59
CA LYS A 4 13.02 0.44 20.91
C LYS A 4 13.22 1.21 19.62
N LEU A 5 14.44 1.71 19.42
CA LEU A 5 14.85 2.39 18.19
C LEU A 5 14.73 1.40 17.02
N LEU A 6 13.93 1.74 16.00
CA LEU A 6 13.70 0.88 14.84
C LEU A 6 14.69 1.14 13.71
N ASN A 7 15.22 2.36 13.62
CA ASN A 7 16.22 2.73 12.62
C ASN A 7 17.08 3.90 13.10
N ASP A 8 18.38 3.86 12.82
CA ASP A 8 19.39 4.85 13.21
C ASP A 8 20.40 5.10 12.07
N ALA A 9 19.86 5.32 10.86
CA ALA A 9 20.55 5.63 9.59
C ALA A 9 20.76 4.48 8.58
N GLY A 10 19.68 3.82 8.12
CA GLY A 10 19.77 2.79 7.05
C GLY A 10 18.67 2.73 5.99
N GLU A 11 17.62 3.56 6.05
CA GLU A 11 16.51 3.48 5.09
C GLU A 11 16.63 4.50 3.97
N ARG A 12 16.33 4.08 2.73
CA ARG A 12 16.11 4.99 1.60
C ARG A 12 14.63 5.30 1.54
N THR A 13 14.30 6.59 1.59
CA THR A 13 12.92 7.07 1.45
C THR A 13 12.69 7.59 0.04
N PHE A 14 11.58 7.17 -0.57
CA PHE A 14 11.15 7.63 -1.88
C PHE A 14 9.79 8.31 -1.76
N ALA A 15 9.58 9.37 -2.53
CA ALA A 15 8.25 9.94 -2.75
C ALA A 15 7.76 9.47 -4.11
N LEU A 16 6.63 8.78 -4.13
CA LEU A 16 5.92 8.39 -5.34
C LEU A 16 4.73 9.34 -5.49
N VAL A 17 4.65 10.01 -6.64
CA VAL A 17 3.57 10.94 -6.97
C VAL A 17 2.83 10.35 -8.16
N TYR A 18 1.54 10.09 -7.97
CA TYR A 18 0.66 9.51 -8.98
C TYR A 18 -0.10 10.62 -9.71
N GLU A 19 -0.34 10.41 -11.00
CA GLU A 19 -1.19 11.28 -11.82
C GLU A 19 -2.64 10.80 -11.82
N THR A 20 -3.55 11.65 -12.29
CA THR A 20 -4.96 11.28 -12.42
C THR A 20 -5.13 10.11 -13.38
N GLY A 21 -5.74 9.02 -12.89
CA GLY A 21 -5.99 7.81 -13.66
C GLY A 21 -4.94 6.71 -13.47
N ASP A 22 -3.86 6.97 -12.72
CA ASP A 22 -2.90 5.93 -12.37
C ASP A 22 -3.50 4.95 -11.35
N GLU A 23 -3.20 3.66 -11.53
CA GLU A 23 -3.56 2.61 -10.56
C GLU A 23 -2.42 2.43 -9.55
N VAL A 24 -2.73 2.63 -8.26
CA VAL A 24 -1.73 2.73 -7.20
C VAL A 24 -1.00 1.41 -6.94
N ILE A 25 -1.70 0.27 -6.96
CA ILE A 25 -1.07 -1.02 -6.67
C ILE A 25 -0.11 -1.42 -7.79
N ALA A 26 -0.47 -1.17 -9.05
CA ALA A 26 0.39 -1.37 -10.21
C ALA A 26 1.65 -0.51 -10.11
N GLY A 27 1.51 0.79 -9.82
CA GLY A 27 2.68 1.67 -9.66
C GLY A 27 3.59 1.29 -8.49
N LEU A 28 3.04 0.87 -7.35
CA LEU A 28 3.82 0.33 -6.22
C LEU A 28 4.56 -0.96 -6.61
N THR A 29 3.91 -1.84 -7.36
CA THR A 29 4.46 -3.11 -7.84
C THR A 29 5.60 -2.88 -8.84
N ASP A 30 5.42 -1.95 -9.78
CA ASP A 30 6.43 -1.55 -10.75
C ASP A 30 7.64 -0.90 -10.06
N PHE A 31 7.40 0.00 -9.12
CA PHE A 31 8.45 0.60 -8.29
C PHE A 31 9.25 -0.48 -7.56
N ALA A 32 8.58 -1.42 -6.89
CA ALA A 32 9.22 -2.52 -6.17
C ALA A 32 10.05 -3.41 -7.11
N SER A 33 9.54 -3.71 -8.30
CA SER A 33 10.23 -4.51 -9.31
C SER A 33 11.52 -3.85 -9.81
N GLN A 34 11.50 -2.53 -9.98
CA GLN A 34 12.67 -1.75 -10.44
C GLN A 34 13.72 -1.55 -9.35
N HIS A 35 13.31 -1.24 -8.12
CA HIS A 35 14.22 -0.89 -7.03
C HIS A 35 14.64 -2.09 -6.16
N ARG A 36 13.92 -3.21 -6.28
CA ARG A 36 14.14 -4.47 -5.59
C ARG A 36 14.43 -4.31 -4.08
N PRO A 37 13.56 -3.62 -3.31
CA PRO A 37 13.74 -3.56 -1.88
C PRO A 37 13.64 -4.96 -1.28
N ARG A 38 14.43 -5.26 -0.24
CA ARG A 38 14.26 -6.50 0.54
C ARG A 38 12.87 -6.55 1.18
N SER A 39 12.46 -5.42 1.73
CA SER A 39 11.13 -5.11 2.25
C SER A 39 11.00 -3.59 2.28
N ALA A 40 9.79 -3.07 2.26
CA ALA A 40 9.53 -1.65 2.48
C ALA A 40 8.22 -1.46 3.24
N HIS A 41 8.13 -0.36 4.00
CA HIS A 41 6.87 0.15 4.52
C HIS A 41 6.48 1.40 3.73
N PHE A 42 5.19 1.61 3.51
CA PHE A 42 4.70 2.82 2.86
C PHE A 42 3.49 3.41 3.57
N THR A 43 3.38 4.73 3.46
CA THR A 43 2.20 5.50 3.81
C THR A 43 1.86 6.44 2.66
N ALA A 44 0.58 6.77 2.51
CA ALA A 44 0.08 7.67 1.48
C ALA A 44 -1.24 8.34 1.91
N ILE A 45 -1.51 9.47 1.26
CA ILE A 45 -2.77 10.21 1.28
C ILE A 45 -3.09 10.62 -0.15
N GLY A 46 -4.35 10.97 -0.44
CA GLY A 46 -4.74 11.46 -1.76
C GLY A 46 -6.22 11.24 -2.02
N ALA A 47 -6.57 11.00 -3.28
CA ALA A 47 -7.94 10.73 -3.70
C ALA A 47 -7.98 9.59 -4.72
N PHE A 48 -9.02 8.76 -4.64
CA PHE A 48 -9.33 7.76 -5.65
C PHE A 48 -10.59 8.15 -6.41
N GLN A 49 -10.59 7.95 -7.74
CA GLN A 49 -11.80 8.09 -8.55
C GLN A 49 -12.81 6.95 -8.29
N ASP A 50 -12.30 5.77 -7.95
CA ASP A 50 -13.01 4.57 -7.52
C ASP A 50 -12.03 3.63 -6.81
N VAL A 51 -12.53 2.73 -5.96
CA VAL A 51 -11.71 1.76 -5.24
C VAL A 51 -12.49 0.49 -4.92
N VAL A 52 -11.81 -0.65 -4.90
CA VAL A 52 -12.35 -1.90 -4.32
C VAL A 52 -11.67 -2.14 -2.98
N LEU A 53 -12.42 -1.96 -1.90
CA LEU A 53 -12.01 -2.38 -0.58
C LEU A 53 -12.39 -3.84 -0.37
N ALA A 54 -11.78 -4.51 0.62
CA ALA A 54 -12.24 -5.83 1.03
C ALA A 54 -12.00 -6.07 2.51
N TYR A 55 -12.93 -6.78 3.15
CA TYR A 55 -12.71 -7.34 4.49
C TYR A 55 -12.54 -8.86 4.39
N PHE A 56 -11.68 -9.42 5.23
CA PHE A 56 -11.44 -10.86 5.27
C PHE A 56 -12.52 -11.56 6.11
N ASP A 57 -13.29 -12.46 5.50
CA ASP A 57 -14.28 -13.27 6.19
C ASP A 57 -13.66 -14.55 6.74
N TRP A 58 -13.57 -14.66 8.07
CA TRP A 58 -12.86 -15.75 8.74
C TRP A 58 -13.48 -17.14 8.53
N PRO A 59 -14.82 -17.32 8.57
CA PRO A 59 -15.45 -18.61 8.30
C PRO A 59 -15.20 -19.12 6.87
N THR A 60 -15.36 -18.26 5.86
CA THR A 60 -15.18 -18.68 4.46
C THR A 60 -13.73 -18.63 3.98
N LYS A 61 -12.84 -17.96 4.73
CA LYS A 61 -11.44 -17.69 4.36
C LYS A 61 -11.31 -16.92 3.03
N LYS A 62 -12.28 -16.07 2.74
CA LYS A 62 -12.33 -15.28 1.51
C LYS A 62 -12.43 -13.80 1.83
N TYR A 63 -11.81 -12.98 0.99
CA TYR A 63 -12.03 -11.55 0.99
C TYR A 63 -13.40 -11.24 0.37
N GLN A 64 -14.18 -10.41 1.06
CA GLN A 64 -15.48 -9.93 0.59
C GLN A 64 -15.29 -8.53 -0.01
N PRO A 65 -15.45 -8.37 -1.34
CA PRO A 65 -15.20 -7.10 -2.00
C PRO A 65 -16.32 -6.09 -1.69
N LEU A 66 -15.92 -4.84 -1.49
CA LEU A 66 -16.77 -3.67 -1.29
C LEU A 66 -16.34 -2.59 -2.30
N PRO A 67 -16.92 -2.58 -3.51
CA PRO A 67 -16.59 -1.58 -4.52
C PRO A 67 -17.24 -0.24 -4.18
N LEU A 68 -16.44 0.83 -4.17
CA LEU A 68 -16.87 2.21 -4.10
C LEU A 68 -16.63 2.85 -5.46
N LYS A 69 -17.71 3.09 -6.22
CA LYS A 69 -17.68 3.64 -7.59
C LYS A 69 -17.93 5.14 -7.58
N GLU A 70 -17.24 5.83 -6.70
CA GLU A 70 -17.34 7.26 -6.49
C GLU A 70 -15.98 7.81 -6.04
N GLN A 71 -15.81 9.12 -6.20
CA GLN A 71 -14.61 9.78 -5.71
C GLN A 71 -14.58 9.72 -4.18
N VAL A 72 -13.44 9.31 -3.63
CA VAL A 72 -13.21 9.26 -2.20
C VAL A 72 -11.85 9.86 -1.84
N GLU A 73 -11.80 10.57 -0.72
CA GLU A 73 -10.54 11.02 -0.11
C GLU A 73 -9.90 9.89 0.69
N VAL A 74 -8.63 9.64 0.43
CA VAL A 74 -7.80 8.65 1.09
C VAL A 74 -7.07 9.34 2.24
N LEU A 75 -7.69 9.29 3.42
CA LEU A 75 -7.12 9.91 4.63
C LEU A 75 -5.86 9.17 5.11
N THR A 76 -5.85 7.84 4.94
CA THR A 76 -4.71 6.99 5.23
C THR A 76 -4.73 5.78 4.29
N LEU A 77 -3.63 5.60 3.58
CA LEU A 77 -3.24 4.33 2.98
C LEU A 77 -1.89 3.94 3.59
N ALA A 78 -1.79 2.74 4.15
CA ALA A 78 -0.56 2.25 4.72
C ALA A 78 -0.43 0.75 4.50
N GLY A 79 0.79 0.28 4.29
CA GLY A 79 1.06 -1.13 4.06
C GLY A 79 2.54 -1.42 3.93
N ASP A 80 2.83 -2.66 3.56
CA ASP A 80 4.19 -3.15 3.41
C ASP A 80 4.38 -3.78 2.02
N ILE A 81 5.59 -3.72 1.50
CA ILE A 81 6.04 -4.43 0.31
C ILE A 81 6.93 -5.59 0.77
N ALA A 82 6.53 -6.80 0.37
CA ALA A 82 7.28 -8.03 0.59
C ALA A 82 7.21 -8.90 -0.66
N TRP A 83 8.18 -9.81 -0.81
CA TRP A 83 8.16 -10.81 -1.88
C TRP A 83 7.33 -12.01 -1.44
N GLY A 84 6.46 -12.50 -2.33
CA GLY A 84 5.74 -13.75 -2.10
C GLY A 84 6.70 -14.93 -2.02
N GLU A 85 6.26 -16.01 -1.37
CA GLU A 85 6.91 -17.32 -1.52
C GLU A 85 6.58 -17.86 -2.92
N ASP A 86 7.58 -18.40 -3.62
CA ASP A 86 7.37 -19.15 -4.88
C ASP A 86 6.56 -20.44 -4.65
#